data_AF-T0TBK3-F1
#
_entry.id   AF-T0TBK3-F1
#
_cell.length_a   1.000
_cell.length_b   1.000
_cell.length_c   1.000
_cell.angle_alpha   90.00
_cell.angle_beta   90.00
_cell.angle_gamma   90.00
#
_symmetry.space_group_name_H-M   'P 1'
#
loop_
_entity.id
_entity.type
_entity.pdbx_description
1 polymer ?
#
loop_
_entity_poly.entity_id
_entity_poly.type
_entity_poly.pdbx_seq_one_letter_code
_entity_poly.pdbx_strand_id
1 'polypeptide(L)' 'MLYLNDFESDFQKTTGGLVFEDGRTFQFVYQNGEISYEEEKK' A
#
# COMPACT_ATOMS: atom_id res chain seq x y z
N MET A 1 -10.56 -2.02 5.51
CA MET A 1 -10.09 -3.24 4.81
C MET A 1 -8.65 -3.04 4.36
N LEU A 2 -7.80 -4.05 4.50
CA LEU A 2 -6.41 -4.08 4.00
C LEU A 2 -6.32 -5.11 2.88
N TYR A 3 -5.67 -4.75 1.78
CA TYR A 3 -5.34 -5.70 0.72
C TYR A 3 -3.89 -5.53 0.26
N LEU A 4 -3.34 -6.61 -0.28
CA LEU A 4 -2.01 -6.65 -0.88
C LEU A 4 -2.19 -6.84 -2.39
N ASN A 5 -1.57 -5.96 -3.18
CA ASN A 5 -1.65 -5.99 -4.63
C ASN A 5 -0.58 -6.88 -5.23
N ASP A 6 0.66 -6.71 -4.77
CA ASP A 6 1.80 -7.42 -5.32
C ASP A 6 2.90 -7.58 -4.27
N PHE A 7 3.54 -8.74 -4.28
CA PHE A 7 4.65 -9.10 -3.42
C PHE A 7 5.76 -9.71 -4.29
N GLU A 8 6.81 -8.93 -4.54
CA GLU A 8 7.92 -9.35 -5.38
C GLU A 8 9.10 -9.79 -4.49
N SER A 9 9.28 -11.11 -4.37
CA SER A 9 10.29 -11.73 -3.49
C SER A 9 11.73 -11.34 -3.83
N ASP A 10 12.03 -11.05 -5.10
CA ASP A 10 13.38 -10.71 -5.56
C ASP A 10 13.77 -9.25 -5.27
N PHE A 11 12.80 -8.37 -4.95
CA PHE A 11 13.05 -6.93 -4.76
C PHE A 11 12.69 -6.38 -3.38
N GLN A 12 12.32 -7.24 -2.41
CA GLN A 12 11.81 -6.84 -1.08
C GLN A 12 10.74 -5.72 -1.17
N LYS A 13 9.95 -5.74 -2.25
CA LYS A 13 8.96 -4.71 -2.54
C LYS A 13 7.58 -5.31 -2.34
N THR A 14 6.81 -4.70 -1.45
CA THR A 14 5.40 -5.05 -1.19
C THR A 14 4.55 -3.84 -1.50
N THR A 15 3.48 -4.04 -2.27
CA THR A 15 2.49 -2.98 -2.55
C THR A 15 1.11 -3.40 -2.11
N GLY A 16 0.29 -2.45 -1.71
CA GLY A 16 -1.07 -2.71 -1.27
C GLY A 16 -1.84 -1.44 -0.99
N GLY A 17 -3.06 -1.61 -0.47
CA GLY A 17 -3.90 -0.47 -0.14
C GLY A 17 -4.77 -0.68 1.09
N LEU A 18 -5.18 0.46 1.64
CA LEU A 18 -6.00 0.58 2.84
C LEU A 18 -7.27 1.34 2.48
N VAL A 19 -8.42 0.74 2.78
CA VAL A 19 -9.74 1.40 2.67
C VAL A 19 -10.31 1.58 4.06
N PHE A 20 -10.52 2.82 4.47
CA PHE A 20 -11.12 3.18 5.75
C PHE A 20 -12.65 3.20 5.65
N GLU A 21 -13.33 3.04 6.79
CA GLU A 21 -14.81 3.06 6.85
C GLU A 21 -15.41 4.42 6.42
N ASP A 22 -14.64 5.50 6.57
CA ASP A 22 -15.00 6.84 6.12
C ASP A 22 -14.85 7.04 4.59
N GLY A 23 -14.42 6.00 3.87
CA GLY A 23 -14.28 5.99 2.42
C GLY A 23 -12.96 6.55 1.90
N ARG A 24 -11.98 6.87 2.77
CA ARG A 24 -10.62 7.21 2.35
C ARG A 24 -9.86 5.97 1.91
N THR A 25 -9.14 6.09 0.79
CA THR A 25 -8.27 5.04 0.26
C THR A 25 -6.83 5.52 0.23
N PHE A 26 -5.92 4.64 0.63
CA PHE A 26 -4.48 4.87 0.56
C PHE A 26 -3.82 3.74 -0.22
N GLN A 27 -2.80 4.08 -1.00
CA GLN A 27 -1.88 3.12 -1.58
C GLN A 27 -0.55 3.21 -0.84
N PHE A 28 0.09 2.06 -0.60
CA PHE A 28 1.40 2.01 0.03
C PHE A 28 2.39 1.15 -0.76
N VAL A 29 3.65 1.52 -0.64
CA VAL A 29 4.82 0.76 -1.08
C VAL A 29 5.72 0.57 0.13
N TYR A 30 6.00 -0.69 0.46
CA TYR A 30 7.03 -1.06 1.42
C TYR A 30 8.24 -1.60 0.67
N GLN A 31 9.40 -0.98 0.90
CA GLN A 31 10.66 -1.40 0.28
C GLN A 31 11.84 -1.05 1.17
N ASN A 32 12.80 -1.97 1.31
CA ASN A 32 14.04 -1.76 2.08
C ASN A 32 13.81 -1.30 3.54
N GLY A 33 12.72 -1.72 4.19
CA GLY A 33 12.39 -1.32 5.57
C GLY A 33 11.64 0.01 5.70
N GLU A 34 11.42 0.72 4.59
CA GLU A 34 10.68 1.99 4.57
C GLU A 34 9.30 1.82 3.94
N ILE A 35 8.32 2.58 4.45
CA ILE A 35 6.96 2.64 3.91
C ILE A 35 6.71 4.04 3.36
N SER A 36 6.38 4.12 2.08
CA SER A 36 5.83 5.31 1.43
C SER A 36 4.35 5.09 1.15
N TYR A 37 3.51 6.10 1.37
CA TYR A 37 2.08 6.00 1.12
C TYR A 37 1.50 7.31 0.59
N GLU A 38 0.43 7.20 -0.19
CA GLU A 38 -0.30 8.34 -0.75
C GLU A 38 -1.81 8.12 -0.61
N GLU A 39 -2.54 9.19 -0.29
CA GLU A 39 -4.01 9.20 -0.27
C GLU A 39 -4.53 9.33 -1.70
N GLU A 40 -5.45 8.45 -2.09
CA GLU A 40 -6.14 8.54 -3.37
C GLU A 40 -7.12 9.72 -3.35
N LYS A 41 -6.74 10.82 -4.01
CA LYS A 41 -7.64 11.93 -4.27
C LYS A 41 -8.54 11.54 -5.44
N LYS A 42 -9.84 11.40 -5.18
CA LYS A 42 -10.87 11.19 -6.21
C LYS A 42 -10.95 12.34 -7.19
#